data_AF-A0A2Z6UQI6-F1
#
_entry.id   AF-A0A2Z6UQI6-F1
#
_cell.length_a   1.000
_cell.length_b   1.000
_cell.length_c   1.000
_cell.angle_alpha   90.00
_cell.angle_beta   90.00
_cell.angle_gamma   90.00
#
_symmetry.space_group_name_H-M   'P 1'
#
loop_
_entity.id
_entity.type
_entity.pdbx_description
1 polymer ?
#
loop_
_entity_poly.entity_id
_entity_poly.type
_entity_poly.pdbx_seq_one_letter_code
_entity_poly.pdbx_strand_id
1 'polypeptide(L)'
;MMKLTTKSLVLSTATFGLMLGVAQNAQAGRLITDVEISATSSNVTVNSTWILNNVINGSGMPNNKPSLGKTHALSASTNAWRSNNTTFPLASPLSLTFKLGTVPNDLLGLSFWNMTGVVQDTANGVRGANFEYSTNNGTTFSALTPIAFNGVAGAWTGSFTQGGSTASGPQTVDFNLVKGVTHVRLNMTSNYGGQRMGFNEISFKSIPEPSASLALLGLGLAGVGLRKRI
;
A
#
# COMPACT_ATOMS: atom_id res chain seq x y z
N MET A 1 -21.48 31.80 -59.98
CA MET A 1 -20.63 30.78 -59.32
C MET A 1 -20.48 31.14 -57.86
N MET A 2 -21.02 30.33 -56.93
CA MET A 2 -20.90 30.56 -55.48
C MET A 2 -19.79 29.64 -54.94
N LYS A 3 -18.77 30.22 -54.31
CA LYS A 3 -17.60 29.51 -53.77
C LYS A 3 -17.96 28.98 -52.38
N LEU A 4 -17.98 27.66 -52.21
CA LEU A 4 -18.23 27.01 -50.92
C LEU A 4 -16.93 26.98 -50.12
N THR A 5 -16.89 27.70 -49.00
CA THR A 5 -15.72 27.73 -48.11
C THR A 5 -15.91 26.68 -47.02
N THR A 6 -15.20 25.56 -47.11
CA THR A 6 -15.08 24.56 -46.04
C THR A 6 -14.21 25.12 -44.92
N LYS A 7 -14.82 25.46 -43.77
CA LYS A 7 -14.07 25.80 -42.55
C LYS A 7 -13.60 24.50 -41.90
N SER A 8 -12.30 24.23 -41.92
CA SER A 8 -11.70 23.15 -41.15
C SER A 8 -11.80 23.48 -39.65
N LEU A 9 -12.35 22.55 -38.88
CA LEU A 9 -12.44 22.66 -37.43
C LEU A 9 -11.06 22.34 -36.84
N VAL A 10 -10.33 23.37 -36.38
CA VAL A 10 -9.03 23.17 -35.74
C VAL A 10 -9.27 22.89 -34.25
N LEU A 11 -9.10 21.63 -33.86
CA LEU A 11 -9.09 21.23 -32.45
C LEU A 11 -7.79 21.76 -31.84
N SER A 12 -7.87 22.76 -30.95
CA SER A 12 -6.68 23.44 -30.44
C SER A 12 -5.88 22.53 -29.51
N THR A 13 -4.55 22.62 -29.61
CA THR A 13 -3.56 21.90 -28.80
C THR A 13 -3.76 22.10 -27.29
N ALA A 14 -4.43 23.18 -26.89
CA ALA A 14 -4.79 23.47 -25.50
C ALA A 14 -5.77 22.43 -24.91
N THR A 15 -6.70 21.91 -25.72
CA THR A 15 -7.66 20.88 -25.27
C THR A 15 -6.96 19.53 -25.03
N PHE A 16 -5.96 19.19 -25.84
CA PHE A 16 -5.09 18.02 -25.60
C PHE A 16 -4.18 18.24 -24.38
N GLY A 17 -3.62 19.44 -24.21
CA GLY A 17 -2.77 19.79 -23.07
C GLY A 17 -3.50 19.72 -21.73
N LEU A 18 -4.77 20.14 -21.67
CA LEU A 18 -5.61 20.02 -20.48
C LEU A 18 -5.93 18.54 -20.16
N MET A 19 -6.29 17.73 -21.15
CA MET A 19 -6.54 16.29 -20.91
C MET A 19 -5.28 15.52 -20.48
N LEU A 20 -4.10 15.88 -21.02
CA LEU A 20 -2.82 15.28 -20.62
C LEU A 20 -2.35 15.78 -19.23
N GLY A 21 -2.55 17.06 -18.91
CA GLY A 21 -2.17 17.66 -17.63
C GLY A 21 -3.04 17.20 -16.45
N VAL A 22 -4.32 16.87 -16.69
CA VAL A 22 -5.21 16.32 -15.67
C VAL A 22 -4.87 14.85 -15.38
N ALA A 23 -4.40 14.09 -16.36
CA ALA A 23 -3.93 12.71 -16.17
C ALA A 23 -2.60 12.62 -15.39
N GLN A 24 -1.71 13.61 -15.54
CA GLN A 24 -0.42 13.62 -14.83
C GLN A 24 -0.53 14.00 -13.35
N ASN A 25 -1.53 14.80 -12.95
CA ASN A 25 -1.73 15.19 -11.54
C ASN A 25 -2.47 14.13 -10.69
N ALA A 26 -2.83 12.98 -11.27
CA ALA A 26 -3.56 11.90 -10.58
C ALA A 26 -2.66 10.80 -9.98
N GLN A 27 -1.33 10.92 -10.02
CA GLN A 27 -0.41 9.81 -9.66
C GLN A 27 0.14 9.84 -8.22
N ALA A 28 -0.52 10.50 -7.27
CA ALA A 28 -0.24 10.22 -5.86
C ALA A 28 -0.94 8.90 -5.49
N GLY A 29 -0.19 7.88 -5.08
CA GLY A 29 -0.77 6.59 -4.74
C GLY A 29 -1.86 6.69 -3.68
N ARG A 30 -2.97 5.98 -3.89
CA ARG A 30 -4.14 5.96 -3.00
C ARG A 30 -3.98 4.87 -1.95
N LEU A 31 -4.42 5.13 -0.73
CA LEU A 31 -4.57 4.08 0.28
C LEU A 31 -5.63 3.08 -0.17
N ILE A 32 -5.33 1.78 -0.09
CA ILE A 32 -6.35 0.73 -0.18
C ILE A 32 -7.05 0.66 1.16
N THR A 33 -8.36 0.94 1.18
CA THR A 33 -9.22 0.80 2.35
C THR A 33 -9.75 -0.63 2.45
N ASP A 34 -10.31 -1.00 3.60
CA ASP A 34 -11.00 -2.28 3.81
C ASP A 34 -10.08 -3.51 3.65
N VAL A 35 -8.85 -3.39 4.13
CA VAL A 35 -7.90 -4.50 4.21
C VAL A 35 -8.31 -5.42 5.35
N GLU A 36 -8.24 -6.73 5.13
CA GLU A 36 -8.55 -7.75 6.14
C GLU A 36 -7.39 -8.75 6.25
N ILE A 37 -7.15 -9.31 7.44
CA ILE A 37 -6.25 -10.46 7.59
C ILE A 37 -7.07 -11.73 7.33
N SER A 38 -6.78 -12.39 6.21
CA SER A 38 -7.58 -13.52 5.70
C SER A 38 -6.99 -14.89 6.06
N ALA A 39 -5.67 -14.97 6.26
CA ALA A 39 -4.99 -16.20 6.66
C ALA A 39 -3.65 -15.90 7.34
N THR A 40 -3.22 -16.82 8.19
CA THR A 40 -1.91 -16.79 8.85
C THR A 40 -1.24 -18.15 8.79
N SER A 41 0.08 -18.21 8.85
CA SER A 41 0.78 -19.47 9.05
C SER A 41 0.53 -20.03 10.47
N SER A 42 0.69 -21.33 10.66
CA SER A 42 0.33 -22.05 11.90
C SER A 42 1.11 -21.60 13.14
N ASN A 43 2.29 -21.01 12.95
CA ASN A 43 3.14 -20.43 13.98
C ASN A 43 2.73 -19.01 14.40
N VAL A 44 1.82 -18.35 13.69
CA VAL A 44 1.25 -17.07 14.12
C VAL A 44 0.25 -17.33 15.23
N THR A 45 0.58 -16.92 16.45
CA THR A 45 -0.34 -17.01 17.59
C THR A 45 -0.98 -15.65 17.85
N VAL A 46 -2.31 -15.66 18.01
CA VAL A 46 -3.09 -14.48 18.37
C VAL A 46 -3.12 -14.32 19.90
N ASN A 47 -2.61 -13.20 20.39
CA ASN A 47 -2.70 -12.79 21.79
C ASN A 47 -3.90 -11.84 21.96
N SER A 48 -4.64 -11.94 23.06
CA SER A 48 -5.78 -11.05 23.35
C SER A 48 -5.42 -9.58 23.55
N THR A 49 -4.16 -9.30 23.87
CA THR A 49 -3.65 -7.93 24.09
C THR A 49 -2.92 -7.38 22.87
N TRP A 50 -1.98 -8.12 22.29
CA TRP A 50 -1.26 -7.76 21.07
C TRP A 50 -1.97 -8.37 19.85
N ILE A 51 -3.13 -7.83 19.50
CA ILE A 51 -4.03 -8.44 18.51
C ILE A 51 -3.57 -8.14 17.07
N LEU A 52 -3.79 -9.10 16.17
CA LEU A 52 -3.39 -8.99 14.76
C LEU A 52 -4.06 -7.81 14.04
N ASN A 53 -5.33 -7.51 14.34
CA ASN A 53 -6.05 -6.43 13.66
C ASN A 53 -5.44 -5.04 13.86
N ASN A 54 -4.58 -4.86 14.86
CA ASN A 54 -3.89 -3.59 15.07
C ASN A 54 -2.94 -3.22 13.95
N VAL A 55 -2.56 -4.15 13.07
CA VAL A 55 -1.59 -3.88 12.00
C VAL A 55 -2.18 -3.31 10.72
N ILE A 56 -3.50 -3.16 10.65
CA ILE A 56 -4.21 -2.68 9.45
C ILE A 56 -5.33 -1.67 9.78
N ASN A 57 -5.56 -1.39 11.07
CA ASN A 57 -6.67 -0.57 11.52
C ASN A 57 -6.26 0.88 11.83
N GLY A 58 -4.96 1.20 11.74
CA GLY A 58 -4.43 2.52 12.03
C GLY A 58 -4.46 2.91 13.51
N SER A 59 -4.67 1.96 14.44
CA SER A 59 -4.51 2.22 15.87
C SER A 59 -3.10 2.76 16.12
N GLY A 60 -2.96 3.85 16.86
CA GLY A 60 -1.66 4.51 17.05
C GLY A 60 -1.28 5.51 15.95
N MET A 61 -2.06 5.63 14.88
CA MET A 61 -1.98 6.76 13.94
C MET A 61 -2.81 7.96 14.41
N PRO A 62 -2.59 9.17 13.85
CA PRO A 62 -3.47 10.31 14.09
C PRO A 62 -4.94 9.98 13.81
N ASN A 63 -5.80 10.21 14.80
CA ASN A 63 -7.23 9.89 14.78
C ASN A 63 -7.57 8.40 14.65
N ASN A 64 -6.61 7.49 14.91
CA ASN A 64 -6.77 6.03 14.75
C ASN A 64 -7.31 5.65 13.36
N LYS A 65 -6.69 6.21 12.32
CA LYS A 65 -7.05 5.95 10.91
C LYS A 65 -5.83 5.48 10.12
N PRO A 66 -5.99 4.43 9.28
CA PRO A 66 -4.91 3.99 8.40
C PRO A 66 -4.42 5.11 7.48
N SER A 67 -3.14 5.06 7.13
CA SER A 67 -2.50 6.09 6.32
C SER A 67 -1.30 5.51 5.57
N LEU A 68 -0.81 6.22 4.55
CA LEU A 68 0.42 5.85 3.83
C LEU A 68 1.69 6.52 4.34
N GLY A 69 1.60 7.53 5.23
CA GLY A 69 2.78 8.35 5.55
C GLY A 69 2.78 9.07 6.88
N LYS A 70 1.78 8.83 7.74
CA LYS A 70 1.71 9.49 9.04
C LYS A 70 2.65 8.83 10.05
N THR A 71 3.03 9.59 11.07
CA THR A 71 3.79 9.09 12.20
C THR A 71 2.91 8.17 13.04
N HIS A 72 3.42 6.99 13.37
CA HIS A 72 2.78 6.06 14.30
C HIS A 72 3.30 6.31 15.71
N ALA A 73 2.43 6.22 16.71
CA ALA A 73 2.80 6.26 18.12
C ALA A 73 3.79 5.12 18.47
N LEU A 74 4.40 5.20 19.65
CA LEU A 74 5.21 4.09 20.15
C LEU A 74 4.40 2.81 20.23
N SER A 75 5.06 1.67 20.00
CA SER A 75 4.42 0.37 20.09
C SER A 75 3.86 0.14 21.49
N ALA A 76 2.62 -0.34 21.52
CA ALA A 76 1.89 -0.75 22.70
C ALA A 76 0.96 -1.90 22.33
N SER A 77 0.50 -2.66 23.33
CA SER A 77 -0.46 -3.75 23.08
C SER A 77 -1.70 -3.28 22.31
N THR A 78 -2.15 -2.05 22.51
CA THR A 78 -3.37 -1.52 21.90
C THR A 78 -3.22 -1.06 20.45
N ASN A 79 -1.99 -0.96 19.92
CA ASN A 79 -1.72 -0.35 18.60
C ASN A 79 -0.66 -1.08 17.78
N ALA A 80 -0.28 -2.28 18.18
CA ALA A 80 0.68 -3.09 17.48
C ALA A 80 0.34 -4.57 17.67
N TRP A 81 0.95 -5.40 16.83
CA TRP A 81 0.92 -6.85 16.99
C TRP A 81 2.32 -7.39 17.25
N ARG A 82 2.39 -8.46 18.03
CA ARG A 82 3.55 -9.35 18.10
C ARG A 82 3.09 -10.77 18.41
N SER A 83 3.87 -11.73 17.94
CA SER A 83 3.72 -13.16 18.26
C SER A 83 3.83 -13.41 19.77
N ASN A 84 3.39 -14.60 20.19
CA ASN A 84 3.54 -15.04 21.57
C ASN A 84 5.03 -15.29 21.94
N ASN A 85 5.28 -15.61 23.20
CA ASN A 85 6.63 -15.94 23.67
C ASN A 85 7.03 -17.37 23.24
N THR A 86 7.27 -17.57 21.95
CA THR A 86 7.91 -18.78 21.43
C THR A 86 9.25 -18.40 20.84
N THR A 87 10.30 -19.15 21.17
CA THR A 87 11.68 -18.86 20.78
C THR A 87 11.80 -18.76 19.26
N PHE A 88 11.86 -17.53 18.73
CA PHE A 88 12.34 -17.27 17.37
C PHE A 88 13.85 -17.55 17.34
N PRO A 89 14.43 -18.26 16.34
CA PRO A 89 13.94 -18.44 14.97
C PRO A 89 13.05 -19.66 14.75
N LEU A 90 12.08 -19.49 13.85
CA LEU A 90 11.20 -20.56 13.40
C LEU A 90 11.79 -21.21 12.14
N ALA A 91 11.63 -22.52 12.01
CA ALA A 91 12.06 -23.28 10.82
C ALA A 91 11.34 -22.85 9.52
N SER A 92 10.31 -22.02 9.64
CA SER A 92 9.56 -21.46 8.53
C SER A 92 9.18 -20.00 8.82
N PRO A 93 8.99 -19.15 7.79
CA PRO A 93 8.57 -17.77 7.98
C PRO A 93 7.26 -17.67 8.78
N LEU A 94 7.07 -16.53 9.46
CA LEU A 94 5.76 -16.12 9.95
C LEU A 94 5.05 -15.38 8.82
N SER A 95 3.94 -15.91 8.35
CA SER A 95 3.21 -15.40 7.19
C SER A 95 1.87 -14.81 7.60
N LEU A 96 1.60 -13.58 7.13
CA LEU A 96 0.31 -12.92 7.21
C LEU A 96 -0.22 -12.68 5.80
N THR A 97 -1.44 -13.11 5.51
CA THR A 97 -2.10 -12.89 4.22
C THR A 97 -3.20 -11.85 4.38
N PHE A 98 -3.04 -10.74 3.68
CA PHE A 98 -3.97 -9.62 3.63
C PHE A 98 -4.85 -9.74 2.40
N LYS A 99 -6.15 -9.63 2.58
CA LYS A 99 -7.13 -9.45 1.51
C LYS A 99 -7.32 -7.95 1.27
N LEU A 100 -7.22 -7.52 0.02
CA LEU A 100 -7.26 -6.11 -0.36
C LEU A 100 -8.68 -5.71 -0.79
N GLY A 101 -9.58 -5.53 0.18
CA GLY A 101 -10.96 -5.12 -0.08
C GLY A 101 -11.84 -6.20 -0.70
N THR A 102 -13.02 -5.80 -1.16
CA THR A 102 -14.02 -6.69 -1.78
C THR A 102 -13.85 -6.83 -3.30
N VAL A 103 -13.09 -5.93 -3.92
CA VAL A 103 -12.78 -5.92 -5.36
C VAL A 103 -11.27 -5.95 -5.58
N PRO A 104 -10.78 -6.54 -6.69
CA PRO A 104 -9.35 -6.52 -7.01
C PRO A 104 -8.81 -5.09 -7.11
N ASN A 105 -7.58 -4.89 -6.62
CA ASN A 105 -6.90 -3.60 -6.60
C ASN A 105 -5.62 -3.64 -7.45
N ASP A 106 -5.29 -2.50 -8.05
CA ASP A 106 -4.01 -2.28 -8.73
C ASP A 106 -2.94 -1.87 -7.70
N LEU A 107 -2.03 -2.78 -7.34
CA LEU A 107 -1.05 -2.60 -6.27
C LEU A 107 0.23 -1.90 -6.79
N LEU A 108 0.66 -0.86 -6.09
CA LEU A 108 1.85 -0.06 -6.39
C LEU A 108 2.92 -0.13 -5.30
N GLY A 109 2.54 -0.41 -4.06
CA GLY A 109 3.48 -0.38 -2.94
C GLY A 109 2.80 -0.59 -1.60
N LEU A 110 3.55 -0.38 -0.54
CA LEU A 110 3.07 -0.39 0.83
C LEU A 110 3.91 0.54 1.72
N SER A 111 3.34 0.87 2.86
CA SER A 111 3.98 1.58 3.96
C SER A 111 3.98 0.65 5.18
N PHE A 112 5.14 0.50 5.82
CA PHE A 112 5.36 -0.44 6.91
C PHE A 112 5.94 0.28 8.13
N TRP A 113 5.27 0.16 9.27
CA TRP A 113 5.75 0.68 10.55
C TRP A 113 6.26 -0.48 11.40
N ASN A 114 7.56 -0.49 11.64
CA ASN A 114 8.19 -1.48 12.49
C ASN A 114 7.98 -1.16 13.98
N MET A 115 8.29 -2.10 14.87
CA MET A 115 8.20 -1.87 16.32
C MET A 115 9.15 -0.77 16.80
N THR A 116 8.63 0.14 17.64
CA THR A 116 9.33 1.29 18.23
C THR A 116 9.11 1.34 19.74
N GLY A 117 9.99 2.04 20.47
CA GLY A 117 9.86 2.25 21.91
C GLY A 117 10.97 1.59 22.71
N VAL A 118 10.60 0.75 23.68
CA VAL A 118 11.58 0.10 24.55
C VAL A 118 12.42 -0.93 23.78
N VAL A 119 13.63 -1.21 24.27
CA VAL A 119 14.60 -2.12 23.62
C VAL A 119 14.00 -3.50 23.30
N GLN A 120 13.17 -4.03 24.20
CA GLN A 120 12.50 -5.30 23.98
C GLN A 120 11.61 -5.28 22.73
N ASP A 121 10.88 -4.19 22.51
CA ASP A 121 9.93 -4.07 21.40
C ASP A 121 10.67 -3.83 20.08
N THR A 122 11.68 -2.96 20.06
CA THR A 122 12.49 -2.74 18.87
C THR A 122 13.28 -4.00 18.47
N ALA A 123 13.69 -4.84 19.43
CA ALA A 123 14.33 -6.13 19.16
C ALA A 123 13.36 -7.17 18.54
N ASN A 124 12.05 -7.06 18.84
CA ASN A 124 11.01 -7.90 18.25
C ASN A 124 10.59 -7.44 16.84
N GLY A 125 11.04 -6.26 16.39
CA GLY A 125 10.70 -5.73 15.08
C GLY A 125 11.10 -6.67 13.93
N VAL A 126 10.35 -6.63 12.84
CA VAL A 126 10.66 -7.38 11.63
C VAL A 126 11.95 -6.85 11.01
N ARG A 127 12.91 -7.74 10.75
CA ARG A 127 14.12 -7.45 9.99
C ARG A 127 13.94 -8.00 8.58
N GLY A 128 14.07 -9.30 8.40
CA GLY A 128 13.94 -9.95 7.10
C GLY A 128 12.49 -10.17 6.70
N ALA A 129 12.15 -9.82 5.47
CA ALA A 129 10.82 -10.03 4.91
C ALA A 129 10.86 -10.27 3.40
N ASN A 130 9.85 -10.99 2.89
CA ASN A 130 9.51 -11.03 1.48
C ASN A 130 8.00 -10.90 1.28
N PHE A 131 7.61 -10.55 0.05
CA PHE A 131 6.22 -10.32 -0.31
C PHE A 131 5.81 -11.22 -1.45
N GLU A 132 4.57 -11.66 -1.40
CA GLU A 132 3.90 -12.37 -2.48
C GLU A 132 2.53 -11.76 -2.72
N TYR A 133 1.97 -11.97 -3.91
CA TYR A 133 0.63 -11.52 -4.26
C TYR A 133 -0.18 -12.62 -4.91
N SER A 134 -1.49 -12.48 -4.87
CA SER A 134 -2.45 -13.32 -5.57
C SER A 134 -3.46 -12.48 -6.34
N THR A 135 -3.73 -12.87 -7.58
CA THR A 135 -4.79 -12.32 -8.44
C THR A 135 -5.99 -13.27 -8.56
N ASN A 136 -5.96 -14.40 -7.83
CA ASN A 136 -6.96 -15.47 -7.89
C ASN A 136 -7.51 -15.81 -6.51
N ASN A 137 -7.96 -14.79 -5.77
CA ASN A 137 -8.60 -14.95 -4.46
C ASN A 137 -7.78 -15.75 -3.44
N GLY A 138 -6.46 -15.62 -3.49
CA GLY A 138 -5.55 -16.25 -2.52
C GLY A 138 -5.28 -17.74 -2.75
N THR A 139 -5.63 -18.31 -3.92
CA THR A 139 -5.37 -19.74 -4.19
C THR A 139 -3.91 -20.01 -4.55
N THR A 140 -3.27 -19.11 -5.31
CA THR A 140 -1.83 -19.20 -5.62
C THR A 140 -1.15 -17.86 -5.42
N PHE A 141 0.14 -17.91 -5.10
CA PHE A 141 0.94 -16.74 -4.82
C PHE A 141 2.16 -16.65 -5.75
N SER A 142 2.44 -15.44 -6.20
CA SER A 142 3.60 -15.07 -7.02
C SER A 142 4.46 -14.07 -6.25
N ALA A 143 5.77 -14.06 -6.46
CA ALA A 143 6.66 -13.12 -5.80
C ALA A 143 6.34 -11.66 -6.19
N LEU A 144 6.27 -10.78 -5.19
CA LEU A 144 6.26 -9.32 -5.34
C LEU A 144 7.70 -8.83 -5.17
N THR A 145 8.30 -8.30 -6.24
CA THR A 145 9.68 -7.80 -6.23
C THR A 145 9.68 -6.28 -6.01
N PRO A 146 10.19 -5.79 -4.86
CA PRO A 146 10.37 -4.36 -4.66
C PRO A 146 11.32 -3.74 -5.67
N ILE A 147 10.98 -2.54 -6.13
CA ILE A 147 11.80 -1.74 -7.05
C ILE A 147 12.42 -0.53 -6.35
N ALA A 148 11.86 -0.09 -5.23
CA ALA A 148 12.43 0.97 -4.41
C ALA A 148 12.12 0.76 -2.92
N PHE A 149 12.99 1.31 -2.07
CA PHE A 149 12.84 1.30 -0.63
C PHE A 149 13.13 2.69 -0.07
N ASN A 150 12.22 3.27 0.71
CA ASN A 150 12.29 4.64 1.21
C ASN A 150 12.59 5.67 0.10
N GLY A 151 11.99 5.47 -1.08
CA GLY A 151 12.16 6.34 -2.25
C GLY A 151 13.47 6.13 -3.02
N VAL A 152 14.32 5.18 -2.60
CA VAL A 152 15.59 4.87 -3.28
C VAL A 152 15.43 3.62 -4.14
N ALA A 153 15.56 3.78 -5.46
CA ALA A 153 15.46 2.67 -6.41
C ALA A 153 16.55 1.62 -6.16
N GLY A 154 16.16 0.34 -6.22
CA GLY A 154 17.07 -0.81 -6.02
C GLY A 154 17.59 -1.00 -4.59
N ALA A 155 17.17 -0.19 -3.62
CA ALA A 155 17.69 -0.24 -2.24
C ALA A 155 17.09 -1.36 -1.37
N TRP A 156 16.07 -2.08 -1.85
CA TRP A 156 15.49 -3.17 -1.10
C TRP A 156 16.44 -4.36 -1.03
N THR A 157 16.80 -4.77 0.18
CA THR A 157 17.72 -5.90 0.45
C THR A 157 17.01 -7.10 1.08
N GLY A 158 15.68 -7.14 1.05
CA GLY A 158 14.91 -8.12 1.81
C GLY A 158 14.81 -7.82 3.30
N SER A 159 15.18 -6.60 3.73
CA SER A 159 15.18 -6.22 5.14
C SER A 159 14.58 -4.83 5.36
N PHE A 160 13.74 -4.73 6.38
CA PHE A 160 13.39 -3.46 7.01
C PHE A 160 14.51 -2.97 7.92
N THR A 161 14.41 -1.72 8.36
CA THR A 161 15.24 -1.07 9.41
C THR A 161 14.58 -1.27 10.77
N GLN A 162 15.41 -1.38 11.82
CA GLN A 162 14.94 -1.48 13.21
C GLN A 162 14.26 -0.17 13.60
N GLY A 163 13.15 -0.26 14.34
CA GLY A 163 12.54 0.95 14.90
C GLY A 163 13.39 1.54 16.02
N GLY A 164 13.23 2.85 16.23
CA GLY A 164 13.91 3.59 17.28
C GLY A 164 13.11 3.68 18.58
N SER A 165 13.60 4.48 19.52
CA SER A 165 12.94 4.79 20.80
C SER A 165 11.86 5.87 20.70
N THR A 166 11.62 6.41 19.51
CA THR A 166 10.66 7.50 19.26
C THR A 166 9.60 7.10 18.24
N ALA A 167 8.47 7.80 18.27
CA ALA A 167 7.43 7.69 17.25
C ALA A 167 8.02 8.04 15.87
N SER A 168 7.73 7.26 14.84
CA SER A 168 8.32 7.43 13.51
C SER A 168 7.31 7.19 12.38
N GLY A 169 7.65 7.71 11.20
CA GLY A 169 6.93 7.41 9.97
C GLY A 169 7.21 5.99 9.45
N PRO A 170 6.57 5.60 8.34
CA PRO A 170 6.76 4.30 7.74
C PRO A 170 8.08 4.19 7.02
N GLN A 171 8.48 2.94 6.81
CA GLN A 171 9.37 2.55 5.73
C GLN A 171 8.52 2.22 4.51
N THR A 172 8.82 2.81 3.36
CA THR A 172 8.04 2.60 2.13
C THR A 172 8.70 1.56 1.24
N VAL A 173 7.88 0.67 0.69
CA VAL A 173 8.30 -0.34 -0.29
C VAL A 173 7.46 -0.15 -1.55
N ASP A 174 8.11 0.11 -2.67
CA ASP A 174 7.44 0.30 -3.95
C ASP A 174 7.65 -0.91 -4.86
N PHE A 175 6.65 -1.25 -5.65
CA PHE A 175 6.66 -2.35 -6.60
C PHE A 175 6.42 -1.82 -8.03
N ASN A 176 6.74 -2.65 -9.02
CA ASN A 176 6.10 -2.48 -10.33
C ASN A 176 4.59 -2.63 -10.18
N LEU A 177 3.81 -1.88 -10.96
CA LEU A 177 2.36 -1.97 -10.92
C LEU A 177 1.90 -3.41 -11.20
N VAL A 178 1.16 -3.99 -10.26
CA VAL A 178 0.54 -5.29 -10.42
C VAL A 178 -0.98 -5.10 -10.43
N LYS A 179 -1.62 -5.54 -11.52
CA LYS A 179 -3.06 -5.35 -11.70
C LYS A 179 -3.88 -6.49 -11.12
N GLY A 180 -5.10 -6.16 -10.67
CA GLY A 180 -6.08 -7.16 -10.24
C GLY A 180 -5.64 -7.98 -9.02
N VAL A 181 -4.85 -7.39 -8.12
CA VAL A 181 -4.40 -8.04 -6.90
C VAL A 181 -5.56 -8.15 -5.92
N THR A 182 -5.77 -9.35 -5.41
CA THR A 182 -6.79 -9.66 -4.40
C THR A 182 -6.18 -9.86 -3.03
N HIS A 183 -4.97 -10.42 -2.96
CA HIS A 183 -4.28 -10.69 -1.70
C HIS A 183 -2.80 -10.35 -1.79
N VAL A 184 -2.23 -9.96 -0.66
CA VAL A 184 -0.79 -9.83 -0.45
C VAL A 184 -0.40 -10.68 0.74
N ARG A 185 0.68 -11.45 0.61
CA ARG A 185 1.27 -12.19 1.71
C ARG A 185 2.59 -11.54 2.11
N LEU A 186 2.72 -11.21 3.39
CA LEU A 186 3.96 -10.82 4.03
C LEU A 186 4.55 -12.07 4.70
N ASN A 187 5.74 -12.48 4.29
CA ASN A 187 6.49 -13.54 4.95
C ASN A 187 7.66 -12.93 5.71
N MET A 188 7.60 -12.96 7.03
CA MET A 188 8.63 -12.41 7.91
C MET A 188 9.61 -13.54 8.31
N THR A 189 10.90 -13.31 8.08
CA THR A 189 11.94 -14.35 8.15
C THR A 189 12.94 -14.14 9.28
N SER A 190 13.10 -12.91 9.77
CA SER A 190 13.98 -12.61 10.90
C SER A 190 13.58 -11.35 11.67
N ASN A 191 14.09 -11.21 12.90
CA ASN A 191 13.93 -10.04 13.75
C ASN A 191 15.31 -9.47 14.17
N TYR A 192 15.33 -8.54 15.14
CA TYR A 192 16.54 -7.90 15.66
C TYR A 192 17.08 -8.55 16.94
N GLY A 193 16.87 -9.86 17.12
CA GLY A 193 17.36 -10.61 18.28
C GLY A 193 16.37 -10.69 19.46
N GLY A 194 15.13 -10.22 19.26
CA GLY A 194 14.04 -10.44 20.21
C GLY A 194 13.58 -11.89 20.23
N GLN A 195 12.89 -12.27 21.30
CA GLN A 195 12.26 -13.61 21.39
C GLN A 195 10.96 -13.69 20.61
N ARG A 196 10.44 -12.56 20.10
CA ARG A 196 9.18 -12.47 19.38
C ARG A 196 9.38 -11.73 18.08
N MET A 197 8.38 -11.78 17.24
CA MET A 197 8.27 -11.01 16.00
C MET A 197 7.00 -10.19 16.00
N GLY A 198 7.09 -8.93 15.64
CA GLY A 198 5.95 -8.02 15.60
C GLY A 198 6.24 -6.77 14.78
N PHE A 199 5.19 -5.99 14.55
CA PHE A 199 5.25 -4.70 13.89
C PHE A 199 3.99 -3.91 14.24
N ASN A 200 4.00 -2.62 13.92
CA ASN A 200 2.94 -1.70 14.30
C ASN A 200 1.80 -1.72 13.28
N GLU A 201 2.11 -1.44 12.02
CA GLU A 201 1.10 -1.26 10.97
C GLU A 201 1.70 -1.58 9.60
N ILE A 202 0.85 -2.04 8.68
CA ILE A 202 1.10 -2.11 7.25
C ILE A 202 -0.10 -1.53 6.49
N SER A 203 0.17 -0.66 5.53
CA SER A 203 -0.86 -0.06 4.67
C SER A 203 -0.49 -0.20 3.22
N PHE A 204 -1.45 -0.56 2.37
CA PHE A 204 -1.21 -0.84 0.96
C PHE A 204 -1.57 0.35 0.07
N LYS A 205 -0.78 0.55 -0.98
CA LYS A 205 -0.89 1.67 -1.91
C LYS A 205 -1.33 1.17 -3.28
N SER A 206 -2.38 1.77 -3.84
CA SER A 206 -2.85 1.55 -5.21
C SER A 206 -2.65 2.78 -6.08
N ILE A 207 -2.93 2.64 -7.37
CA ILE A 207 -3.17 3.81 -8.24
C ILE A 207 -4.60 4.32 -8.00
N PRO A 208 -4.84 5.64 -7.94
CA PRO A 208 -6.19 6.17 -8.03
C PRO A 208 -6.79 5.82 -9.40
N GLU A 209 -7.91 5.11 -9.42
CA GLU A 209 -8.68 4.94 -10.66
C GLU A 209 -8.95 6.32 -11.26
N PRO A 210 -8.69 6.56 -12.56
CA PRO A 210 -9.11 7.77 -13.22
C PRO A 210 -10.63 7.80 -13.16
N SER A 211 -11.20 8.62 -12.26
CA SER A 211 -12.64 8.69 -12.07
C SER A 211 -13.29 9.05 -13.40
N ALA A 212 -14.11 8.13 -13.93
CA ALA A 212 -14.81 8.27 -15.21
C ALA A 212 -15.59 9.60 -15.33
N SER A 213 -15.97 10.21 -14.21
CA SER A 213 -16.57 11.54 -14.11
C SER A 213 -15.68 12.67 -14.66
N LEU A 214 -14.36 12.60 -14.50
CA LEU A 214 -13.42 13.59 -15.06
C LEU A 214 -13.27 13.44 -16.58
N ALA A 215 -13.22 12.19 -17.06
CA ALA A 215 -13.22 11.90 -18.49
C ALA A 215 -14.53 12.33 -19.16
N LEU A 216 -15.67 12.11 -18.49
CA LEU A 216 -16.99 12.53 -18.97
C LEU A 216 -17.16 14.06 -18.92
N LEU A 217 -16.60 14.75 -17.92
CA LEU A 217 -16.61 16.21 -17.87
C LEU A 217 -15.77 16.83 -19.01
N GLY A 218 -14.62 16.24 -19.31
CA GLY A 218 -13.81 16.62 -20.48
C GLY A 218 -14.54 16.42 -21.81
N LEU A 219 -15.25 15.29 -21.97
CA LEU A 219 -16.08 15.00 -23.15
C LEU A 219 -17.33 15.89 -23.21
N GLY A 220 -17.95 16.19 -22.07
CA GLY A 220 -19.13 17.06 -21.97
C GLY A 220 -18.80 18.52 -22.32
N LEU A 221 -17.66 19.04 -21.87
CA LEU A 221 -17.18 20.37 -22.24
C LEU A 221 -16.78 20.47 -23.72
N ALA A 222 -16.17 19.41 -24.28
CA ALA A 222 -15.91 19.32 -25.71
C ALA A 222 -17.22 19.27 -26.54
N GLY A 223 -18.25 18.57 -26.07
CA GLY A 223 -19.56 18.47 -26.70
C GLY A 223 -20.38 19.76 -26.68
N VAL A 224 -20.28 20.57 -25.62
CA VAL A 224 -20.99 21.86 -25.50
C VAL A 224 -20.34 22.94 -26.38
N GLY A 225 -19.02 22.89 -26.60
CA GLY A 225 -18.30 23.81 -27.50
C GLY A 225 -18.65 23.64 -28.98
N LEU A 226 -19.14 22.46 -29.39
CA LEU A 226 -19.52 22.15 -30.77
C LEU A 226 -20.93 22.63 -31.15
N ARG A 227 -21.79 22.99 -30.19
CA ARG A 227 -23.19 23.40 -30.45
C ARG A 227 -23.39 24.86 -30.83
N LYS A 228 -22.34 25.69 -30.90
CA LYS A 228 -22.48 27.13 -31.23
C LYS A 228 -22.09 27.51 -32.67
N ARG A 229 -21.81 26.51 -33.53
CA ARG A 229 -21.55 26.71 -34.97
C ARG A 229 -22.11 25.56 -35.80
N ILE A 230 -23.44 25.44 -35.82
CA ILE A 230 -24.18 24.92 -36.99
C ILE A 230 -25.17 26.01 -37.36
#